data_AF-A0A6B3E7E9-F1
#
_entry.id   AF-A0A6B3E7E9-F1
#
_cell.length_a   1.000
_cell.length_b   1.000
_cell.length_c   1.000
_cell.angle_alpha   90.00
_cell.angle_beta   90.00
_cell.angle_gamma   90.00
#
_symmetry.space_group_name_H-M   'P 1'
#
loop_
_entity.id
_entity.type
_entity.pdbx_description
1 polymer ?
#
loop_
_entity_poly.entity_id
_entity_poly.type
_entity_poly.pdbx_seq_one_letter_code
_entity_poly.pdbx_strand_id
1 'polypeptide(L)'
;AGLALPLAVLAAGLPLGYVLGGAVLAGVLLDVSVVTWTTAFQSHVPEGELGRMSAFNNIGERLAIPFGYLLVALAAHLWSDGVVLGVCA
;
A
#
# COMPACT_ATOMS: atom_id res chain seq x y z
N ALA A 1 -8.08 1.22 0.49
CA ALA A 1 -8.70 2.49 0.09
C ALA A 1 -7.87 3.71 0.50
N GLY A 2 -7.30 3.79 1.72
CA GLY A 2 -6.54 4.97 2.15
C GLY A 2 -5.31 5.32 1.30
N LEU A 3 -4.55 4.31 0.87
CA LEU A 3 -3.35 4.46 0.04
C LEU A 3 -3.62 4.98 -1.39
N ALA A 4 -4.88 4.85 -1.85
CA ALA A 4 -5.33 5.29 -3.17
C ALA A 4 -5.39 6.82 -3.30
N LEU A 5 -5.70 7.51 -2.19
CA LEU A 5 -6.02 8.92 -2.17
C LEU A 5 -4.93 9.84 -2.74
N PRO A 6 -3.66 9.74 -2.33
CA PRO A 6 -2.61 10.59 -2.90
C PRO A 6 -2.41 10.33 -4.39
N LEU A 7 -2.53 9.07 -4.85
CA LEU A 7 -2.40 8.70 -6.26
C LEU A 7 -3.57 9.24 -7.09
N ALA A 8 -4.79 9.16 -6.59
CA ALA A 8 -5.97 9.72 -7.25
C ALA A 8 -5.89 11.26 -7.35
N VAL A 9 -5.41 11.93 -6.30
CA VAL A 9 -5.23 13.39 -6.29
C VAL A 9 -4.14 13.83 -7.26
N LEU A 10 -3.05 13.05 -7.37
CA LEU A 10 -2.00 13.25 -8.37
C LEU A 10 -2.50 13.01 -9.80
N ALA A 11 -3.25 11.94 -10.04
CA ALA A 11 -3.86 11.64 -11.34
C ALA A 11 -4.79 12.76 -11.82
N ALA A 12 -5.51 13.40 -10.89
CA ALA A 12 -6.41 14.52 -11.16
C ALA A 12 -5.70 15.89 -11.25
N GLY A 13 -4.38 15.96 -11.05
CA GLY A 13 -3.59 17.18 -11.24
C GLY A 13 -3.86 18.31 -10.22
N LEU A 14 -4.32 17.97 -9.02
CA LEU A 14 -4.67 18.97 -7.99
C LEU A 14 -3.44 19.66 -7.38
N PRO A 15 -3.61 20.88 -6.83
CA PRO A 15 -2.52 21.62 -6.21
C PRO A 15 -1.96 20.92 -4.96
N LEU A 16 -0.69 21.22 -4.65
CA LEU A 16 0.15 20.55 -3.65
C LEU A 16 -0.54 20.35 -2.28
N GLY A 17 -1.37 21.28 -1.83
CA GLY A 17 -2.07 21.18 -0.55
C GLY A 17 -2.99 19.96 -0.45
N TYR A 18 -3.67 19.58 -1.53
CA TYR A 18 -4.53 18.40 -1.54
C TYR A 18 -3.73 17.10 -1.57
N VAL A 19 -2.57 17.09 -2.25
CA VAL A 19 -1.65 15.94 -2.26
C VAL A 19 -1.11 15.68 -0.86
N LEU A 20 -0.71 16.75 -0.15
CA LEU A 20 -0.26 16.66 1.25
C LEU A 20 -1.37 16.13 2.17
N GLY A 21 -2.59 16.65 2.04
CA GLY A 21 -3.73 16.16 2.81
C GLY A 21 -4.03 14.67 2.54
N GLY A 22 -4.01 14.26 1.27
CA GLY A 22 -4.19 12.86 0.86
C GLY A 22 -3.07 11.96 1.40
N ALA A 23 -1.82 12.41 1.38
CA ALA A 23 -0.68 11.67 1.90
C ALA A 23 -0.75 11.48 3.43
N VAL A 24 -1.13 12.52 4.18
CA VAL A 24 -1.34 12.42 5.63
C VAL A 24 -2.44 11.42 5.94
N LEU A 25 -3.58 11.50 5.25
CA LEU A 25 -4.69 10.59 5.48
C LEU A 25 -4.34 9.14 5.07
N ALA A 26 -3.60 8.95 3.99
CA ALA A 26 -3.07 7.65 3.59
C ALA A 26 -2.15 7.05 4.67
N GLY A 27 -1.26 7.87 5.25
CA GLY A 27 -0.37 7.46 6.34
C GLY A 27 -1.14 7.01 7.57
N VAL A 28 -2.11 7.80 8.04
CA VAL A 28 -2.94 7.45 9.21
C VAL A 28 -3.69 6.14 8.98
N LEU A 29 -4.28 5.96 7.81
CA LEU A 29 -5.01 4.72 7.49
C LEU A 29 -4.09 3.51 7.37
N LEU A 30 -2.87 3.70 6.87
CA LEU A 30 -1.86 2.65 6.83
C LEU A 30 -1.47 2.22 8.25
N ASP A 31 -1.16 3.17 9.14
CA ASP A 31 -0.80 2.88 10.52
C ASP A 31 -1.91 2.10 11.24
N VAL A 32 -3.17 2.55 11.11
CA VAL A 32 -4.33 1.85 11.66
C VAL A 32 -4.43 0.43 11.09
N SER A 33 -4.19 0.26 9.80
CA SER A 33 -4.25 -1.06 9.15
C SER A 33 -3.15 -1.99 9.66
N VAL A 34 -1.92 -1.50 9.83
CA VAL A 34 -0.78 -2.27 10.34
C VAL A 34 -1.04 -2.73 11.78
N VAL A 35 -1.50 -1.83 12.65
CA VAL A 35 -1.83 -2.16 14.04
C VAL A 35 -2.95 -3.20 14.08
N THR A 36 -4.04 -2.96 13.34
CA THR A 36 -5.19 -3.87 13.29
C THR A 36 -4.79 -5.25 12.78
N TRP A 37 -3.99 -5.32 11.72
CA TRP A 37 -3.47 -6.57 11.17
C TRP A 37 -2.62 -7.32 12.19
N THR A 38 -1.68 -6.63 12.84
CA THR A 38 -0.81 -7.22 13.87
C THR A 38 -1.62 -7.80 15.03
N THR A 39 -2.62 -7.06 15.52
CA THR A 39 -3.49 -7.52 16.60
C THR A 39 -4.33 -8.73 16.17
N ALA A 40 -4.93 -8.69 14.97
CA ALA A 40 -5.73 -9.80 14.44
C ALA A 40 -4.88 -11.06 14.22
N PHE A 41 -3.65 -10.89 13.71
CA PHE A 41 -2.71 -11.97 13.49
C PHE A 41 -2.32 -12.65 14.80
N GLN A 42 -2.00 -11.88 15.83
CA GLN A 42 -1.68 -12.43 17.15
C GLN A 42 -2.88 -13.08 17.84
N SER A 43 -4.10 -12.60 17.63
CA SER A 43 -5.30 -13.17 18.27
C SER A 43 -5.81 -14.45 17.60
N HIS A 44 -5.52 -14.67 16.32
CA HIS A 44 -5.99 -15.84 15.57
C HIS A 44 -4.91 -16.92 15.36
N VAL A 45 -3.62 -16.59 15.50
CA VAL A 45 -2.53 -17.54 15.27
C VAL A 45 -2.10 -18.19 16.60
N PRO A 46 -2.08 -19.53 16.70
CA PRO A 46 -1.60 -20.24 17.88
C PRO A 46 -0.14 -19.92 18.22
N GLU A 47 0.19 -19.78 19.51
CA GLU A 47 1.54 -19.40 20.00
C GLU A 47 2.67 -20.29 19.46
N GLY A 48 2.44 -21.59 19.31
CA GLY A 48 3.44 -22.52 18.79
C GLY A 48 3.79 -22.31 17.30
N GLU A 49 2.89 -21.70 16.52
CA GLU A 49 3.04 -21.52 15.06
C GLU A 49 3.27 -20.05 14.67
N LEU A 50 3.21 -19.14 15.63
CA LEU A 50 3.35 -17.69 15.45
C LEU A 50 4.66 -17.32 14.74
N GLY A 51 5.77 -17.97 15.09
CA GLY A 51 7.05 -17.75 14.42
C GLY A 51 7.07 -18.17 12.95
N ARG A 52 6.45 -19.32 12.62
CA ARG A 52 6.41 -19.83 11.25
C ARG A 52 5.47 -19.01 10.38
N MET A 53 4.29 -18.67 10.88
CA MET A 53 3.37 -17.81 10.16
C MET A 53 3.92 -16.39 9.98
N SER A 54 4.61 -15.83 10.98
CA SER A 54 5.25 -14.52 10.86
C SER A 54 6.36 -14.51 9.79
N ALA A 55 7.11 -15.60 9.65
CA ALA A 55 8.09 -15.74 8.58
C ALA A 55 7.45 -15.69 7.18
N PHE A 56 6.31 -16.37 6.98
CA PHE A 56 5.56 -16.29 5.72
C PHE A 56 5.02 -14.88 5.45
N ASN A 57 4.46 -14.21 6.47
CA ASN A 57 3.98 -12.83 6.35
C ASN A 57 5.12 -11.88 5.91
N ASN A 58 6.27 -11.95 6.56
CA ASN A 58 7.44 -11.13 6.24
C ASN A 58 7.97 -11.37 4.82
N ILE A 59 7.99 -12.63 4.36
CA ILE A 59 8.40 -12.94 2.98
C ILE A 59 7.40 -12.34 2.00
N GLY A 60 6.10 -12.46 2.27
CA GLY A 60 5.04 -11.87 1.46
C GLY A 60 5.20 -10.36 1.31
N GLU A 61 5.37 -9.64 2.43
CA GLU A 61 5.58 -8.18 2.43
C GLU A 61 6.83 -7.77 1.64
N ARG A 62 7.95 -8.49 1.83
CA ARG A 62 9.21 -8.18 1.12
C ARG A 62 9.15 -8.49 -0.36
N LEU A 63 8.41 -9.52 -0.77
CA LEU A 63 8.19 -9.85 -2.18
C LEU A 63 7.21 -8.87 -2.84
N ALA A 64 6.18 -8.40 -2.12
CA ALA A 64 5.21 -7.47 -2.66
C ALA A 64 5.87 -6.17 -3.17
N ILE A 65 6.93 -5.70 -2.53
CA ILE A 65 7.67 -4.49 -2.92
C ILE A 65 8.24 -4.60 -4.36
N PRO A 66 9.16 -5.52 -4.69
CA PRO A 66 9.73 -5.62 -6.04
C PRO A 66 8.67 -5.96 -7.09
N PHE A 67 7.69 -6.82 -6.77
CA PHE A 67 6.60 -7.12 -7.70
C PHE A 67 5.76 -5.88 -8.02
N GLY A 68 5.41 -5.08 -7.01
CA GLY A 68 4.70 -3.81 -7.20
C GLY A 68 5.48 -2.86 -8.10
N TYR A 69 6.78 -2.67 -7.84
CA TYR A 69 7.62 -1.83 -8.70
C TYR A 69 7.68 -2.31 -10.14
N LEU A 70 7.81 -3.63 -10.36
CA LEU A 70 7.92 -4.19 -11.70
C LEU A 70 6.62 -4.02 -12.49
N LEU A 71 5.47 -4.22 -11.84
CA LEU A 71 4.16 -4.01 -12.46
C LEU A 71 3.91 -2.53 -12.79
N VAL A 72 4.22 -1.62 -11.86
CA VAL A 72 4.06 -0.17 -12.09
C VAL A 72 5.02 0.33 -13.17
N ALA A 73 6.26 -0.14 -13.18
CA ALA A 73 7.24 0.23 -14.21
C ALA A 73 6.79 -0.23 -15.62
N LEU A 74 6.23 -1.44 -15.73
CA LEU A 74 5.65 -1.91 -16.98
C LEU A 74 4.45 -1.05 -17.40
N ALA A 75 3.53 -0.75 -16.47
CA ALA A 75 2.37 0.09 -16.74
C ALA A 75 2.78 1.52 -17.19
N ALA A 76 3.79 2.11 -16.56
CA ALA A 76 4.36 3.41 -16.91
C ALA A 76 5.03 3.44 -18.28
N HIS A 77 5.51 2.30 -18.79
CA HIS A 77 6.05 2.23 -20.15
C HIS A 77 4.97 2.10 -21.23
N LEU A 78 3.78 1.63 -20.86
CA LEU A 78 2.68 1.35 -21.79
C LEU A 78 1.63 2.47 -21.85
N TRP A 79 1.50 3.28 -20.80
CA TRP A 79 0.48 4.32 -20.65
C TRP A 79 1.05 5.65 -20.18
N SER A 80 0.27 6.73 -20.30
CA SER A 80 0.62 8.04 -19.75
C SER A 80 0.53 8.06 -18.22
N ASP A 81 1.39 8.84 -17.57
CA ASP A 81 1.53 8.87 -16.11
C ASP A 81 0.19 9.07 -15.38
N GLY A 82 -0.69 9.96 -15.90
CA GLY A 82 -2.00 10.21 -15.30
C GLY A 82 -2.93 8.99 -15.31
N VAL A 83 -2.88 8.17 -16.37
CA VAL A 83 -3.68 6.93 -16.46
C VAL A 83 -3.14 5.87 -15.52
N VAL A 84 -1.81 5.75 -15.41
CA VAL A 84 -1.16 4.81 -14.51
C VAL A 84 -1.46 5.15 -13.05
N LEU A 85 -1.37 6.44 -12.69
CA LEU A 85 -1.71 6.91 -11.35
C LEU A 85 -3.19 6.70 -11.03
N GLY A 86 -4.08 6.85 -12.01
CA GLY A 86 -5.52 6.61 -11.83
C GLY A 86 -5.91 5.14 -11.68
N VAL A 87 -5.20 4.21 -12.35
CA VAL A 87 -5.44 2.76 -12.25
C VAL A 87 -4.81 2.17 -10.96
N CYS A 88 -3.68 2.73 -10.52
CA CYS A 88 -2.99 2.30 -9.31
C CYS A 88 -3.56 2.90 -8.01
N ALA A 89 -4.44 3.90 -8.12
CA ALA A 89 -5.18 4.46 -6.99
C ALA A 89 -6.29 3.51 -6.55
#